data_AF-A0A7K3XNJ4-F1
#
_entry.id   AF-A0A7K3XNJ4-F1
#
_cell.length_a   1.000
_cell.length_b   1.000
_cell.length_c   1.000
_cell.angle_alpha   90.00
_cell.angle_beta   90.00
_cell.angle_gamma   90.00
#
_symmetry.space_group_name_H-M   'P 1'
#
loop_
_entity.id
_entity.type
_entity.pdbx_description
1 polymer ?
#
loop_
_entity_poly.entity_id
_entity_poly.type
_entity_poly.pdbx_seq_one_letter_code
_entity_poly.pdbx_strand_id
1 'polypeptide(L)'
;MRVNGKNYHTIWVHPQDKTIIQVIDQRKIPFEFQIIDLKTTADTFEAIKSMTVRGAPLIGVTGAFGIYLGLINDKSGDWRK
;
A
#
# COMPACT_ATOMS: atom_id res chain seq x y z
N MET A 1 -14.51 -3.10 -3.48
CA MET A 1 -14.59 -4.37 -4.22
C MET A 1 -15.25 -5.42 -3.32
N ARG A 2 -16.13 -6.28 -3.85
CA ARG A 2 -16.78 -7.34 -3.07
C ARG A 2 -16.13 -8.69 -3.39
N VAL A 3 -15.56 -9.34 -2.39
CA VAL A 3 -14.86 -10.63 -2.51
C VAL A 3 -15.41 -11.57 -1.46
N ASN A 4 -15.92 -12.74 -1.86
CA ASN A 4 -16.53 -13.73 -0.95
C ASN A 4 -17.55 -13.12 0.04
N GLY A 5 -18.40 -12.20 -0.44
CA GLY A 5 -19.42 -11.53 0.37
C GLY A 5 -18.93 -10.37 1.24
N LYS A 6 -17.61 -10.13 1.33
CA LYS A 6 -17.01 -9.04 2.10
C LYS A 6 -16.60 -7.87 1.22
N ASN A 7 -16.80 -6.65 1.72
CA ASN A 7 -16.34 -5.43 1.07
C ASN A 7 -14.90 -5.11 1.45
N TYR A 8 -14.08 -4.85 0.44
CA TYR A 8 -12.68 -4.48 0.56
C TYR A 8 -12.43 -3.13 -0.14
N HIS A 9 -11.64 -2.27 0.52
CA HIS A 9 -10.89 -1.23 -0.18
C HIS A 9 -9.71 -1.87 -0.91
N THR A 10 -9.13 -1.16 -1.89
CA THR A 10 -7.95 -1.66 -2.63
C THR A 10 -6.64 -1.40 -1.90
N ILE A 11 -6.66 -0.55 -0.87
CA ILE A 11 -5.55 -0.18 0.00
C ILE A 11 -6.10 0.19 1.38
N TRP A 12 -5.44 -0.22 2.47
CA TRP A 12 -5.82 0.12 3.85
C TRP A 12 -4.63 0.01 4.81
N VAL A 13 -4.73 0.63 5.99
CA VAL A 13 -3.75 0.46 7.08
C VAL A 13 -3.99 -0.87 7.78
N HIS A 14 -2.93 -1.63 8.09
CA HIS A 14 -3.05 -2.91 8.79
C HIS A 14 -3.74 -2.70 10.17
N PRO A 15 -4.75 -3.52 10.52
CA PRO A 15 -5.61 -3.23 11.67
C PRO A 15 -4.92 -3.32 13.04
N GLN A 16 -3.81 -4.06 13.14
CA GLN A 16 -3.03 -4.19 14.37
C GLN A 16 -1.68 -3.44 14.33
N ASP A 17 -1.28 -2.93 13.17
CA ASP A 17 0.04 -2.32 13.00
C ASP A 17 -0.03 -1.13 12.04
N LYS A 18 0.04 0.09 12.59
CA LYS A 18 -0.05 1.31 11.78
C LYS A 18 1.16 1.55 10.89
N THR A 19 2.24 0.78 11.07
CA THR A 19 3.45 0.86 10.24
C THR A 19 3.37 0.01 8.97
N ILE A 20 2.25 -0.70 8.77
CA ILE A 20 2.03 -1.57 7.61
C ILE A 20 0.83 -1.07 6.82
N ILE A 21 1.02 -0.87 5.52
CA ILE A 21 -0.05 -0.58 4.57
C ILE A 21 -0.29 -1.83 3.73
N GLN A 22 -1.54 -2.25 3.60
CA GLN A 22 -1.93 -3.43 2.84
C GLN A 22 -2.60 -3.04 1.53
N VAL A 23 -2.23 -3.73 0.45
CA VAL A 23 -2.84 -3.58 -0.87
C VAL A 23 -3.23 -4.93 -1.44
N ILE A 24 -4.21 -4.95 -2.34
CA ILE A 24 -4.54 -6.15 -3.11
C ILE A 24 -3.63 -6.20 -4.34
N ASP A 25 -2.99 -7.35 -4.61
CA ASP A 25 -2.21 -7.55 -5.83
C ASP A 25 -3.12 -7.66 -7.06
N GLN A 26 -3.24 -6.57 -7.80
CA GLN A 26 -4.09 -6.52 -9.00
C GLN A 26 -3.56 -7.37 -10.17
N ARG A 27 -2.32 -7.86 -10.12
CA ARG A 27 -1.74 -8.73 -11.15
C ARG A 27 -2.29 -10.16 -11.08
N LYS A 28 -2.80 -10.53 -9.90
CA LYS A 28 -3.27 -11.88 -9.57
C LYS A 28 -4.76 -12.09 -9.78
N ILE A 29 -5.53 -11.00 -9.78
CA ILE A 29 -6.96 -11.02 -10.07
C ILE A 29 -7.17 -11.37 -11.57
N PRO A 30 -8.14 -12.24 -11.92
CA PRO A 30 -9.21 -12.80 -11.06
C PRO A 30 -8.88 -14.15 -10.40
N PHE A 31 -7.71 -14.74 -10.67
CA PHE A 31 -7.41 -16.12 -10.28
C PHE A 31 -7.01 -16.27 -8.81
N GLU A 32 -6.37 -15.26 -8.24
CA GLU A 32 -5.87 -15.28 -6.87
C GLU A 32 -6.11 -13.93 -6.19
N PHE A 33 -6.63 -13.97 -4.96
CA PHE A 33 -6.80 -12.80 -4.10
C PHE A 33 -5.67 -12.75 -3.08
N GLN A 34 -4.61 -12.01 -3.40
CA GLN A 34 -3.43 -11.87 -2.57
C GLN A 34 -3.34 -10.47 -1.97
N ILE A 35 -3.03 -10.39 -0.68
CA ILE A 35 -2.75 -9.15 0.04
C ILE A 35 -1.23 -9.01 0.17
N ILE A 36 -0.70 -7.82 -0.10
CA ILE A 36 0.72 -7.48 0.02
C ILE A 36 0.88 -6.38 1.06
N ASP A 37 1.85 -6.58 1.95
CA ASP A 37 2.26 -5.61 2.96
C ASP A 37 3.34 -4.68 2.40
N LEU A 38 3.12 -3.38 2.54
CA LEU A 38 4.06 -2.31 2.23
C LEU A 38 4.50 -1.68 3.55
N LYS A 39 5.80 -1.70 3.82
CA LYS A 39 6.40 -1.26 5.11
C LYS A 39 7.30 -0.05 4.94
N THR A 40 7.75 0.21 3.71
CA THR A 40 8.69 1.28 3.38
C THR A 40 8.22 2.08 2.17
N THR A 41 8.79 3.28 1.99
CA THR A 41 8.60 4.06 0.77
C THR A 41 9.05 3.28 -0.48
N ALA A 42 10.11 2.47 -0.38
CA ALA A 42 10.58 1.62 -1.47
C ALA A 42 9.52 0.57 -1.88
N ASP A 43 8.82 -0.02 -0.91
CA ASP A 43 7.73 -0.97 -1.19
C ASP A 43 6.60 -0.29 -1.97
N THR A 44 6.23 0.94 -1.58
CA THR A 44 5.18 1.68 -2.30
C THR A 44 5.58 2.03 -3.73
N PHE A 45 6.86 2.38 -3.94
CA PHE A 45 7.40 2.63 -5.28
C PHE A 45 7.35 1.36 -6.14
N GLU A 46 7.85 0.24 -5.62
CA GLU A 46 7.84 -1.04 -6.37
C GLU A 46 6.42 -1.56 -6.61
N ALA A 47 5.48 -1.33 -5.68
CA ALA A 47 4.08 -1.69 -5.88
C ALA A 47 3.42 -0.91 -7.05
N ILE A 48 3.76 0.37 -7.21
CA ILE A 48 3.28 1.19 -8.35
C ILE A 48 3.97 0.74 -9.64
N LYS A 49 5.30 0.65 -9.61
CA LYS A 49 6.14 0.33 -10.78
C LYS A 49 5.85 -1.06 -11.36
N SER A 50 5.65 -2.05 -10.50
CA SER A 50 5.32 -3.43 -10.92
C SER A 50 3.84 -3.62 -11.26
N MET A 51 3.02 -2.57 -11.14
CA MET A 51 1.56 -2.62 -11.31
C MET A 51 0.83 -3.56 -10.35
N THR A 52 1.43 -3.88 -9.18
CA THR A 52 0.68 -4.46 -8.05
C THR A 52 -0.50 -3.57 -7.69
N VAL A 53 -0.28 -2.26 -7.67
CA VAL A 53 -1.35 -1.25 -7.65
C VAL A 53 -1.37 -0.49 -8.97
N ARG A 54 -2.57 -0.17 -9.46
CA ARG A 54 -2.76 0.60 -10.70
C ARG A 54 -4.10 1.34 -10.69
N GLY A 55 -4.23 2.28 -11.62
CA GLY A 55 -5.34 3.24 -11.71
C GLY A 55 -4.96 4.56 -11.04
N ALA A 56 -5.17 5.68 -11.74
CA ALA A 56 -4.66 6.99 -11.32
C ALA A 56 -5.03 7.38 -9.86
N PRO A 57 -6.28 7.18 -9.38
CA PRO A 57 -6.61 7.48 -7.99
C PRO A 57 -5.84 6.61 -6.99
N LEU A 58 -5.72 5.31 -7.25
CA LEU A 58 -5.02 4.40 -6.35
C LEU A 58 -3.52 4.67 -6.33
N ILE A 59 -2.92 4.98 -7.48
CA ILE A 59 -1.50 5.37 -7.56
C ILE A 59 -1.23 6.60 -6.68
N GLY A 60 -2.10 7.62 -6.74
CA GLY A 60 -1.99 8.80 -5.89
C GLY A 60 -2.07 8.48 -4.39
N VAL A 61 -3.04 7.65 -3.99
CA VAL A 61 -3.18 7.22 -2.58
C VAL A 61 -1.98 6.39 -2.12
N THR A 62 -1.48 5.47 -2.94
CA THR A 62 -0.28 4.68 -2.62
C THR A 62 0.96 5.55 -2.48
N GLY A 63 1.12 6.57 -3.34
CA GLY A 63 2.21 7.54 -3.22
C GLY A 63 2.15 8.33 -1.90
N ALA A 64 0.96 8.76 -1.49
CA ALA A 64 0.76 9.42 -0.19
C ALA A 64 1.11 8.49 0.99
N PHE A 65 0.76 7.19 0.91
CA PHE A 65 1.18 6.21 1.89
C PHE A 65 2.70 5.98 1.90
N GLY A 66 3.38 6.14 0.76
CA GLY A 66 4.84 6.10 0.70
C GLY A 66 5.49 7.21 1.53
N ILE A 67 4.93 8.42 1.51
CA ILE A 67 5.36 9.55 2.36
C ILE A 67 5.07 9.24 3.83
N TYR A 68 3.86 8.76 4.13
CA TYR A 68 3.46 8.35 5.50
C TYR A 68 4.42 7.31 6.10
N LEU A 69 4.75 6.26 5.35
CA LEU A 69 5.70 5.23 5.77
C LEU A 69 7.11 5.79 5.92
N GLY A 70 7.52 6.73 5.08
CA GLY A 70 8.79 7.45 5.23
C GLY A 70 8.88 8.16 6.59
N LEU A 71 7.84 8.92 6.94
CA LEU A 71 7.76 9.64 8.22
C LEU A 71 7.71 8.72 9.45
N ILE A 72 7.00 7.59 9.34
CA ILE A 72 6.95 6.61 10.44
C ILE A 72 8.29 5.93 10.68
N ASN A 73 9.03 5.66 9.59
CA ASN A 73 10.32 4.98 9.67
C ASN A 73 11.47 5.93 9.99
N ASP A 74 11.28 7.24 9.80
CA ASP A 74 12.25 8.25 10.20
C ASP A 74 12.30 8.41 11.73
N LYS A 75 13.40 7.93 12.32
CA LYS A 75 13.68 8.05 13.76
C LYS A 75 14.51 9.28 14.11
N SER A 76 14.96 10.04 13.11
CA SER A 76 15.86 11.17 13.32
C SER A 76 15.13 12.40 13.86
N GLY A 77 13.84 12.55 13.55
CA GLY A 77 13.05 13.74 13.88
C GLY A 77 13.50 15.01 13.15
N ASP A 78 14.43 14.88 12.19
CA ASP A 78 15.01 15.98 11.43
C ASP A 78 14.57 15.89 9.97
N TRP A 79 13.44 16.54 9.68
CA TRP A 79 12.84 16.59 8.35
C TRP A 79 13.70 17.30 7.29
N ARG A 80 14.85 17.88 7.67
CA ARG A 80 15.74 18.63 6.77
C ARG A 80 16.86 17.79 6.13
N LYS A 81 16.94 16.49 6.45
CA LYS A 81 17.90 15.56 5.83
C LYS A 81 17.31 14.86 4.62
#